data_AF-A0A9X5PGA7-F1
#
_entry.id   AF-A0A9X5PGA7-F1
#
_cell.length_a   1.000
_cell.length_b   1.000
_cell.length_c   1.000
_cell.angle_alpha   90.00
_cell.angle_beta   90.00
_cell.angle_gamma   90.00
#
_symmetry.space_group_name_H-M   'P 1'
#
loop_
_entity.id
_entity.type
_entity.pdbx_description
1 polymer ?
#
loop_
_entity_poly.entity_id
_entity_poly.type
_entity_poly.pdbx_seq_one_letter_code
_entity_poly.pdbx_strand_id
1 'polypeptide(L)'
;MIHYLNINLDTYFQKIQIEKDKPIVALISQNYLKTINYNDLFGLIKQYPLFWIILIGENADILEDEFDNLLEAESIKNDHMLNVVTTNFQFSDLTIADIEDIYYEFLIFPYPNGNCQYLSFLDLNHTSDRKIFNFIKAQLNKVTWQA
;
A
#
# COMPACT_ATOMS: atom_id res chain seq x y z
N MET A 1 9.25 11.62 11.58
CA MET A 1 8.26 12.08 10.58
C MET A 1 7.91 10.88 9.72
N ILE A 2 6.61 10.56 9.57
CA ILE A 2 6.18 9.42 8.75
C ILE A 2 6.32 9.82 7.27
N HIS A 3 7.07 9.03 6.49
CA HIS A 3 7.20 9.23 5.05
C HIS A 3 6.04 8.54 4.33
N TYR A 4 4.99 9.29 4.06
CA TYR A 4 3.79 8.81 3.35
C TYR A 4 3.66 9.47 1.97
N LEU A 5 3.36 8.65 0.96
CA LEU A 5 3.08 9.11 -0.39
C LEU A 5 1.94 8.32 -1.01
N ASN A 6 0.94 9.02 -1.54
CA ASN A 6 0.00 8.42 -2.48
C ASN A 6 0.51 8.58 -3.91
N ILE A 7 0.68 7.47 -4.61
CA ILE A 7 1.13 7.42 -5.98
C ILE A 7 -0.09 7.22 -6.89
N ASN A 8 -0.40 8.26 -7.67
CA ASN A 8 -1.47 8.23 -8.69
C ASN A 8 -0.85 8.29 -10.09
N LEU A 9 -1.51 7.74 -11.10
CA LEU A 9 -1.09 7.73 -12.51
C LEU A 9 -0.85 9.15 -13.09
N ASP A 10 -1.46 10.18 -12.52
CA ASP A 10 -1.23 11.59 -12.93
C ASP A 10 0.15 12.13 -12.50
N THR A 11 0.84 11.43 -11.62
CA THR A 11 2.18 11.80 -11.17
C THR A 11 3.21 11.07 -12.02
N TYR A 12 4.01 11.83 -12.78
CA TYR A 12 5.28 11.35 -13.36
C TYR A 12 6.09 10.61 -12.28
N PHE A 13 6.01 9.28 -12.26
CA PHE A 13 6.70 8.40 -11.31
C PHE A 13 8.19 8.71 -11.21
N GLN A 14 8.79 9.21 -12.29
CA GLN A 14 10.19 9.64 -12.39
C GLN A 14 10.58 10.76 -11.41
N LYS A 15 9.62 11.47 -10.80
CA LYS A 15 9.88 12.51 -9.79
C LYS A 15 9.67 12.04 -8.35
N ILE A 16 9.22 10.80 -8.15
CA ILE A 16 8.96 10.27 -6.83
C ILE A 16 10.29 9.80 -6.23
N GLN A 17 10.70 10.44 -5.14
CA GLN A 17 11.88 10.01 -4.37
C GLN A 17 11.48 8.90 -3.42
N ILE A 18 11.54 7.65 -3.90
CA ILE A 18 11.50 6.46 -3.04
C ILE A 18 12.93 6.18 -2.58
N GLU A 19 13.15 6.17 -1.27
CA GLU A 19 14.45 5.80 -0.70
C GLU A 19 14.69 4.32 -0.91
N LYS A 20 15.81 3.94 -1.54
CA LYS A 20 16.05 2.56 -1.96
C LYS A 20 16.31 1.57 -0.82
N ASP A 21 16.80 2.07 0.31
CA ASP A 21 17.26 1.21 1.42
C ASP A 21 16.25 1.14 2.58
N LYS A 22 15.11 1.83 2.47
CA LYS A 22 14.07 1.82 3.51
C LYS A 22 12.95 0.83 3.16
N PRO A 23 12.54 -0.03 4.11
CA PRO A 23 11.41 -0.93 3.93
C PRO A 23 10.14 -0.21 3.50
N ILE A 24 9.39 -0.85 2.62
CA ILE A 24 8.13 -0.33 2.07
C ILE A 24 6.95 -1.11 2.61
N VAL A 25 5.96 -0.35 3.09
CA VAL A 25 4.59 -0.80 3.30
C VAL A 25 3.75 -0.24 2.15
N ALA A 26 3.13 -1.11 1.36
CA ALA A 26 2.32 -0.75 0.21
C ALA A 26 0.84 -0.98 0.50
N LEU A 27 0.01 0.05 0.37
CA LEU A 27 -1.45 -0.05 0.36
C LEU A 27 -1.95 0.03 -1.09
N ILE A 28 -2.52 -1.04 -1.62
CA ILE A 28 -2.89 -1.13 -3.03
C ILE A 28 -4.40 -1.34 -3.15
N SER A 29 -5.07 -0.43 -3.84
CA SER A 29 -6.49 -0.53 -4.12
C SER A 29 -6.76 -1.32 -5.39
N GLN A 30 -7.75 -2.21 -5.34
CA GLN A 30 -8.32 -2.84 -6.53
C GLN A 30 -8.75 -1.78 -7.57
N ASN A 31 -9.27 -0.62 -7.14
CA ASN A 31 -9.70 0.42 -8.07
C ASN A 31 -8.52 1.05 -8.80
N TYR A 32 -7.37 1.19 -8.15
CA TYR A 32 -6.14 1.56 -8.81
C TYR A 32 -5.68 0.49 -9.81
N LEU A 33 -5.77 -0.80 -9.43
CA LEU A 33 -5.42 -1.91 -10.34
C LEU A 33 -6.39 -2.07 -11.53
N LYS A 34 -7.56 -1.43 -11.52
CA LYS A 34 -8.40 -1.32 -12.74
C LYS A 34 -7.79 -0.36 -13.79
N THR A 35 -6.85 0.49 -13.38
CA THR A 35 -6.23 1.51 -14.24
C THR A 35 -4.85 1.12 -14.75
N ILE A 36 -4.23 0.08 -14.19
CA ILE A 36 -2.89 -0.42 -14.54
C ILE A 36 -2.83 -1.94 -14.40
N ASN A 37 -1.99 -2.63 -15.19
CA ASN A 37 -1.74 -4.04 -14.98
C ASN A 37 -1.03 -4.29 -13.63
N TYR A 38 -1.52 -5.22 -12.82
CA TYR A 38 -0.89 -5.52 -11.53
C TYR A 38 0.53 -6.08 -11.67
N ASN A 39 0.88 -6.75 -12.78
CA ASN A 39 2.24 -7.23 -13.04
C ASN A 39 3.22 -6.06 -13.25
N ASP A 40 2.75 -4.99 -13.89
CA ASP A 40 3.55 -3.77 -14.09
C ASP A 40 3.77 -3.07 -12.75
N LEU A 41 2.72 -3.00 -11.92
CA LEU A 41 2.86 -2.47 -10.55
C LEU A 41 3.83 -3.33 -9.73
N PHE A 42 3.66 -4.65 -9.72
CA PHE A 42 4.54 -5.57 -9.01
C PHE A 42 6.00 -5.42 -9.47
N GLY A 43 6.22 -5.39 -10.79
CA GLY A 43 7.53 -5.16 -11.40
C GLY A 43 8.17 -3.84 -10.99
N LEU A 44 7.36 -2.81 -10.68
CA LEU A 44 7.82 -1.54 -10.16
C LEU A 44 8.18 -1.62 -8.68
N ILE A 45 7.31 -2.19 -7.85
CA ILE A 45 7.48 -2.14 -6.39
C ILE A 45 8.49 -3.18 -5.87
N LYS A 46 8.67 -4.31 -6.56
CA LYS A 46 9.61 -5.37 -6.16
C LYS A 46 11.08 -4.98 -6.20
N GLN A 47 11.39 -3.83 -6.80
CA GLN A 47 12.74 -3.28 -6.90
C GLN A 47 13.22 -2.67 -5.57
N TYR A 48 12.30 -2.51 -4.63
CA TYR A 48 12.54 -1.92 -3.31
C TYR A 48 12.43 -2.99 -2.22
N PRO A 49 12.86 -2.71 -0.98
CA PRO A 49 12.75 -3.63 0.15
C PRO A 49 11.28 -3.71 0.59
N LEU A 50 10.47 -4.48 -0.14
CA LEU A 50 9.09 -4.74 0.23
C LEU A 50 9.05 -5.47 1.58
N PHE A 51 8.20 -4.97 2.47
CA PHE A 51 7.99 -5.55 3.78
C PHE A 51 6.54 -6.03 3.94
N TRP A 52 5.59 -5.20 3.49
CA TRP A 52 4.17 -5.51 3.62
C TRP A 52 3.39 -4.97 2.43
N ILE A 53 2.48 -5.77 1.89
CA ILE A 53 1.47 -5.38 0.90
C ILE A 53 0.08 -5.57 1.51
N ILE A 54 -0.69 -4.48 1.54
CA ILE A 54 -2.07 -4.46 2.01
C ILE A 54 -2.97 -4.21 0.81
N LEU A 55 -3.86 -5.14 0.51
CA LEU A 55 -4.76 -5.08 -0.63
C LEU A 55 -6.18 -4.74 -0.16
N ILE A 56 -6.85 -3.85 -0.88
CA ILE A 56 -8.18 -3.37 -0.48
C ILE A 56 -9.15 -3.35 -1.67
N GLY A 57 -10.42 -3.63 -1.42
CA GLY A 57 -11.48 -3.59 -2.44
C GLY A 57 -12.48 -4.73 -2.34
N GLU A 58 -13.33 -4.86 -3.36
CA GLU A 58 -14.39 -5.88 -3.40
C GLU A 58 -13.84 -7.30 -3.55
N ASN A 59 -12.68 -7.46 -4.19
CA ASN A 59 -12.02 -8.74 -4.49
C ASN A 59 -10.58 -8.75 -3.94
N ALA A 60 -10.37 -8.13 -2.77
CA ALA A 60 -9.04 -7.99 -2.18
C ALA A 60 -8.40 -9.34 -1.84
N ASP A 61 -9.21 -10.32 -1.46
CA ASP A 61 -8.83 -11.72 -1.22
C ASP A 61 -8.22 -12.37 -2.48
N ILE A 62 -8.88 -12.23 -3.62
CA ILE A 62 -8.39 -12.78 -4.90
C ILE A 62 -7.09 -12.07 -5.31
N LEU A 63 -7.01 -10.75 -5.11
CA LEU A 63 -5.79 -10.01 -5.41
C LEU A 63 -4.63 -10.44 -4.49
N GLU A 64 -4.91 -10.85 -3.26
CA GLU A 64 -3.89 -11.35 -2.33
C GLU A 64 -3.30 -12.66 -2.84
N ASP A 65 -4.15 -13.61 -3.23
CA ASP A 65 -3.70 -14.86 -3.86
C ASP A 65 -2.85 -14.56 -5.11
N GLU A 66 -3.25 -13.59 -5.94
CA GLU A 66 -2.48 -13.20 -7.12
C GLU A 66 -1.09 -12.64 -6.74
N PHE A 67 -1.01 -11.76 -5.74
CA PHE A 67 0.26 -11.20 -5.28
C PHE A 67 1.15 -12.22 -4.59
N ASP A 68 0.58 -13.15 -3.81
CA ASP A 68 1.32 -14.25 -3.19
C ASP A 68 2.00 -15.13 -4.24
N ASN A 69 1.27 -15.47 -5.32
CA ASN A 69 1.85 -16.20 -6.45
C ASN A 69 3.01 -15.44 -7.12
N LEU A 70 2.90 -14.11 -7.23
CA LEU A 70 3.99 -13.28 -7.78
C LEU A 70 5.21 -13.25 -6.86
N LEU A 71 4.99 -13.16 -5.55
CA LEU A 71 6.04 -13.17 -4.53
C LEU A 71 6.77 -14.52 -4.52
N GLU A 72 6.03 -15.63 -4.56
CA GLU A 72 6.60 -16.99 -4.65
C GLU A 72 7.39 -17.20 -5.95
N ALA A 73 6.86 -16.74 -7.09
CA ALA A 73 7.57 -16.83 -8.36
C ALA A 73 8.86 -16.00 -8.35
N GLU A 74 8.84 -14.80 -7.75
CA GLU A 74 10.02 -13.94 -7.65
C GLU A 74 11.05 -14.48 -6.63
N SER A 75 10.60 -15.24 -5.63
CA SER A 75 11.49 -15.74 -4.58
C SER A 75 12.52 -16.75 -5.09
N ILE A 76 12.28 -17.38 -6.24
CA ILE A 76 13.26 -18.21 -6.94
C ILE A 76 14.58 -17.44 -7.19
N LYS A 77 14.51 -16.11 -7.32
CA LYS A 77 15.67 -15.22 -7.55
C LYS A 77 16.02 -14.37 -6.34
N ASN A 78 15.06 -14.14 -5.44
CA ASN A 78 15.19 -13.25 -4.31
C ASN A 78 14.41 -13.80 -3.10
N ASP A 79 15.07 -14.60 -2.27
CA ASP A 79 14.48 -15.24 -1.09
C ASP A 79 13.80 -14.26 -0.12
N HIS A 80 14.16 -12.96 -0.15
CA HIS A 80 13.48 -11.95 0.66
C HIS A 80 11.99 -11.81 0.34
N MET A 81 11.56 -12.17 -0.88
CA MET A 81 10.15 -12.08 -1.28
C MET A 81 9.24 -13.02 -0.48
N LEU A 82 9.77 -14.12 0.06
CA LEU A 82 9.01 -15.01 0.96
C LEU A 82 8.73 -14.40 2.34
N ASN A 83 9.44 -13.33 2.70
CA ASN A 83 9.24 -12.64 3.99
C ASN A 83 8.31 -11.43 3.86
N VAL A 84 7.80 -11.14 2.65
CA VAL A 84 6.82 -10.08 2.45
C VAL A 84 5.50 -10.55 3.02
N VAL A 85 4.94 -9.75 3.93
CA VAL A 85 3.60 -10.02 4.47
C VAL A 85 2.56 -9.49 3.49
N THR A 86 1.54 -10.28 3.23
CA THR A 86 0.33 -9.91 2.51
C THR A 86 -0.86 -9.89 3.47
N THR A 87 -1.75 -8.93 3.28
CA THR A 87 -3.01 -8.83 4.03
C THR A 87 -4.06 -8.19 3.15
N ASN A 88 -5.31 -8.64 3.25
CA ASN A 88 -6.41 -8.06 2.51
C ASN A 88 -7.51 -7.47 3.42
N PHE A 89 -8.18 -6.42 2.91
CA PHE A 89 -9.44 -5.91 3.46
C PHE A 89 -10.49 -5.90 2.36
N GLN A 90 -11.35 -6.92 2.38
CA GLN A 90 -12.44 -7.06 1.45
C GLN A 90 -13.69 -6.33 1.93
N PHE A 91 -14.25 -5.44 1.10
CA PHE A 91 -15.50 -4.75 1.40
C PHE A 91 -16.31 -4.45 0.13
N SER A 92 -17.62 -4.63 0.21
CA SER A 92 -18.56 -4.17 -0.83
C SER A 92 -18.94 -2.70 -0.64
N ASP A 93 -19.25 -2.32 0.60
CA ASP A 93 -19.53 -0.94 1.00
C ASP A 93 -18.54 -0.54 2.08
N LEU A 94 -17.75 0.51 1.83
CA LEU A 94 -16.73 0.98 2.77
C LEU A 94 -17.38 1.64 3.99
N THR A 95 -17.18 1.05 5.17
CA THR A 95 -17.58 1.57 6.47
C THR A 95 -16.46 2.35 7.15
N ILE A 96 -16.78 3.02 8.27
CA ILE A 96 -15.76 3.72 9.07
C ILE A 96 -14.82 2.71 9.75
N ALA A 97 -15.34 1.57 10.22
CA ALA A 97 -14.53 0.53 10.84
C ALA A 97 -13.48 0.00 9.86
N ASP A 98 -13.87 -0.27 8.60
CA ASP A 98 -12.92 -0.70 7.56
C ASP A 98 -11.79 0.32 7.34
N ILE A 99 -12.13 1.62 7.33
CA ILE A 99 -11.13 2.68 7.16
C ILE A 99 -10.15 2.71 8.35
N GLU A 100 -10.66 2.52 9.57
CA GLU A 100 -9.85 2.51 10.79
C GLU A 100 -8.92 1.29 10.83
N ASP A 101 -9.43 0.11 10.47
CA ASP A 101 -8.64 -1.11 10.40
C ASP A 101 -7.56 -1.02 9.31
N ILE A 102 -7.90 -0.55 8.11
CA ILE A 102 -6.93 -0.31 7.03
C ILE A 102 -5.87 0.70 7.48
N TYR A 103 -6.26 1.78 8.15
CA TYR A 103 -5.31 2.77 8.66
C TYR A 103 -4.36 2.17 9.70
N TYR A 104 -4.89 1.37 10.62
CA TYR A 104 -4.09 0.74 11.66
C TYR A 104 -3.09 -0.24 11.07
N GLU A 105 -3.54 -1.10 10.16
CA GLU A 105 -2.69 -2.07 9.47
C GLU A 105 -1.66 -1.39 8.57
N PHE A 106 -2.02 -0.27 7.94
CA PHE A 106 -1.11 0.44 7.05
C PHE A 106 -0.08 1.28 7.77
N LEU A 107 -0.47 2.05 8.79
CA LEU A 107 0.42 3.06 9.39
C LEU A 107 0.91 2.73 10.80
N ILE A 108 0.21 1.89 11.55
CA ILE A 108 0.50 1.66 12.98
C ILE A 108 1.17 0.31 13.19
N PHE A 109 0.60 -0.75 12.63
CA PHE A 109 1.04 -2.12 12.87
C PHE A 109 2.41 -2.49 12.30
N PRO A 110 2.78 -2.11 11.05
CA PRO A 110 3.96 -2.66 10.38
C PRO A 110 5.28 -2.33 11.08
N TYR A 111 5.38 -1.21 11.81
CA TYR A 111 6.61 -0.90 12.54
C TYR A 111 6.45 0.19 13.61
N PRO A 112 6.71 -0.10 14.90
CA PRO A 112 6.52 0.87 15.99
C PRO A 112 7.52 2.05 16.02
N ASN A 113 8.48 2.14 15.09
CA ASN A 113 9.56 3.15 15.14
C ASN A 113 9.73 4.02 13.86
N GLY A 114 8.83 3.92 12.87
CA GLY A 114 8.78 4.86 11.74
C GLY A 114 9.95 4.81 10.75
N ASN A 115 10.72 3.72 10.70
CA ASN A 115 11.79 3.52 9.71
C ASN A 115 11.30 2.82 8.43
N CYS A 116 10.07 3.11 8.03
CA CYS A 116 9.45 2.58 6.82
C CYS A 116 8.97 3.73 5.93
N GLN A 117 8.84 3.45 4.65
CA GLN A 117 8.14 4.31 3.70
C GLN A 117 6.76 3.71 3.41
N TYR A 118 5.75 4.55 3.50
CA TYR A 118 4.36 4.16 3.32
C TYR A 118 3.89 4.66 1.96
N LEU A 119 3.68 3.73 1.05
CA LEU A 119 3.22 4.03 -0.30
C LEU A 119 1.77 3.58 -0.41
N SER A 120 0.88 4.46 -0.87
CA SER A 120 -0.47 4.06 -1.23
C SER A 120 -0.71 4.23 -2.72
N PHE A 121 -1.38 3.26 -3.31
CA PHE A 121 -1.83 3.23 -4.70
C PHE A 121 -3.35 3.26 -4.69
N LEU A 122 -3.90 4.44 -4.41
CA LEU A 122 -5.33 4.70 -4.30
C LEU A 122 -5.79 5.49 -5.51
N ASP A 123 -6.90 5.08 -6.14
CA ASP A 123 -7.54 5.86 -7.19
C ASP A 123 -8.38 6.97 -6.54
N LEU A 124 -7.84 8.19 -6.48
CA LEU A 124 -8.53 9.30 -5.86
C LEU A 124 -9.80 9.72 -6.62
N ASN A 125 -10.05 9.25 -7.84
CA ASN A 125 -11.33 9.48 -8.51
C ASN A 125 -12.44 8.55 -7.97
N HIS A 126 -12.06 7.44 -7.34
CA HIS A 126 -12.98 6.54 -6.67
C HIS A 126 -13.33 7.02 -5.25
N THR A 127 -14.62 6.94 -4.89
CA THR A 127 -15.12 7.51 -3.62
C THR A 127 -14.54 6.82 -2.40
N SER A 128 -14.44 5.49 -2.39
CA SER A 128 -13.93 4.72 -1.24
C SER A 128 -12.45 5.00 -0.99
N ASP A 129 -11.64 4.93 -2.04
CA ASP A 129 -10.21 5.26 -2.05
C ASP A 129 -9.94 6.69 -1.55
N ARG A 130 -10.74 7.66 -2.02
CA ARG A 130 -10.65 9.05 -1.57
C ARG A 130 -10.96 9.19 -0.07
N LYS A 131 -11.96 8.46 0.45
CA LYS A 131 -12.28 8.46 1.88
C LYS A 131 -11.10 7.93 2.72
N ILE A 132 -10.52 6.81 2.30
CA ILE A 132 -9.34 6.19 2.96
C ILE A 132 -8.15 7.18 2.93
N PHE A 133 -7.82 7.73 1.76
CA PHE A 133 -6.76 8.71 1.60
C PHE A 133 -6.94 9.93 2.53
N ASN A 134 -8.14 10.50 2.55
CA ASN A 134 -8.44 11.66 3.39
C ASN A 134 -8.30 11.34 4.87
N PHE A 135 -8.73 10.15 5.30
CA PHE A 135 -8.59 9.70 6.68
C PHE A 135 -7.12 9.57 7.07
N ILE A 136 -6.33 8.82 6.30
CA ILE A 136 -4.88 8.65 6.49
C ILE A 136 -4.20 10.03 6.62
N LYS A 137 -4.46 10.93 5.67
CA LYS A 137 -3.89 12.29 5.68
C LYS A 137 -4.30 13.09 6.91
N ALA A 138 -5.55 12.98 7.35
CA ALA A 138 -6.02 13.65 8.56
C ALA A 138 -5.31 13.14 9.81
N GLN A 139 -5.07 11.83 9.93
CA GLN A 139 -4.34 11.27 11.07
C GLN A 139 -2.86 11.68 11.06
N LEU A 140 -2.19 11.63 9.90
CA LEU A 140 -0.80 12.07 9.78
C LEU A 140 -0.61 13.54 10.19
N ASN A 141 -1.55 14.40 9.80
CA ASN A 141 -1.52 15.81 10.20
C ASN A 141 -1.63 15.97 11.72
N LYS A 142 -2.47 15.20 12.43
CA LYS A 142 -2.58 15.28 13.89
C LYS A 142 -1.27 14.91 14.59
N VAL A 143 -0.57 13.89 14.09
CA VAL A 143 0.74 13.45 14.62
C VAL A 143 1.81 14.53 14.44
N THR A 144 1.77 15.29 13.35
CA THR A 144 2.74 16.38 13.11
C THR A 144 2.59 17.61 14.01
N TRP A 145 1.45 17.80 14.68
CA TRP A 145 1.24 18.93 15.62
C TRP A 145 1.60 18.60 17.08
N GLN A 146 2.03 17.37 17.36
CA GLN A 146 2.36 16.91 18.71
C GLN A 146 3.88 16.72 18.94
N ALA A 147 4.73 17.18 18.02
CA ALA A 147 6.19 17.09 18.10
C ALA A 147 6.85 18.47 18.34
#